data_AF-A3FAA5-F1
#
_entry.id   AF-A3FAA5-F1
#
_cell.length_a   1.000
_cell.length_b   1.000
_cell.length_c   1.000
_cell.angle_alpha   90.00
_cell.angle_beta   90.00
_cell.angle_gamma   90.00
#
_symmetry.space_group_name_H-M   'P 1'
#
loop_
_entity.id
_entity.type
_entity.pdbx_description
1 polymer ?
#
loop_
_entity_poly.entity_id
_entity_poly.type
_entity_poly.pdbx_seq_one_letter_code
_entity_poly.pdbx_strand_id
1 'polypeptide(L)'
;ANLKGITACRKAMPGVPQVATFDTSFHQTMPEHAYIYAIPYEYYEKYNVRRYGFHGTSHRYVSEEAIRMLGGAAEGTRIITCHCGNGTSIAAIRDGKCIDTSMGLTPLEGVPMGTRSGSIDPAIIEFVANNEGLTREEIFEVLNKKSGVLGVSGVNSDFRFVEAAASDPSHPNQKRAQLALNIFYYDVAKYVASYYAIL
;
A
#
# COMPACT_ATOMS: atom_id res chain seq x y z
N ALA A 1 2.54 -18.91 1.11
CA ALA A 1 3.71 -19.01 2.03
C ALA A 1 3.29 -19.18 3.49
N ASN A 2 2.43 -18.30 4.03
CA ASN A 2 2.06 -18.25 5.46
C ASN A 2 1.58 -19.60 6.05
N LEU A 3 0.64 -20.30 5.40
CA LEU A 3 0.17 -21.61 5.86
C LEU A 3 1.28 -22.66 5.92
N LYS A 4 2.23 -22.64 4.97
CA LYS A 4 3.39 -23.55 5.00
C LYS A 4 4.26 -23.27 6.23
N GLY A 5 4.46 -21.99 6.57
CA GLY A 5 5.16 -21.57 7.78
C GLY A 5 4.47 -22.03 9.06
N ILE A 6 3.14 -21.85 9.16
CA ILE A 6 2.34 -22.32 10.29
C ILE A 6 2.44 -23.84 10.45
N THR A 7 2.27 -24.60 9.36
CA THR A 7 2.38 -26.06 9.38
C THR A 7 3.78 -26.51 9.81
N ALA A 8 4.83 -25.85 9.33
CA ALA A 8 6.21 -26.13 9.74
C ALA A 8 6.43 -25.85 11.23
N CYS A 9 5.96 -24.71 11.74
CA CYS A 9 6.08 -24.36 13.17
C CYS A 9 5.32 -25.34 14.06
N ARG A 10 4.11 -25.77 13.66
CA ARG A 10 3.34 -26.79 14.39
C ARG A 10 4.07 -28.13 14.48
N LYS A 11 4.80 -28.52 13.43
CA LYS A 11 5.60 -29.75 13.42
C LYS A 11 6.87 -29.62 14.27
N ALA A 12 7.55 -28.48 14.19
CA ALA A 12 8.83 -28.25 14.86
C ALA A 12 8.69 -27.96 16.37
N MET A 13 7.59 -27.33 16.79
CA MET A 13 7.36 -26.88 18.17
C MET A 13 5.98 -27.37 18.67
N PRO A 14 5.79 -28.69 18.85
CA PRO A 14 4.54 -29.23 19.36
C PRO A 14 4.26 -28.73 20.79
N GLY A 15 3.00 -28.40 21.07
CA GLY A 15 2.58 -27.93 22.40
C GLY A 15 2.82 -26.44 22.69
N VAL A 16 3.56 -25.72 21.83
CA VAL A 16 3.77 -24.27 21.97
C VAL A 16 2.58 -23.51 21.35
N PRO A 17 1.93 -22.59 22.08
CA PRO A 17 0.87 -21.74 21.52
C PRO A 17 1.38 -20.91 20.34
N GLN A 18 0.59 -20.85 19.26
CA GLN A 18 0.90 -20.04 18.08
C GLN A 18 -0.19 -19.00 17.85
N VAL A 19 0.23 -17.79 17.51
CA VAL A 19 -0.67 -16.66 17.22
C VAL A 19 -0.51 -16.26 15.76
N ALA A 20 -1.63 -15.94 15.12
CA ALA A 20 -1.65 -15.33 13.80
C ALA A 20 -1.99 -13.84 13.92
N THR A 21 -1.10 -12.98 13.43
CA THR A 21 -1.34 -11.55 13.29
C THR A 21 -1.57 -11.26 11.81
N PHE A 22 -2.67 -10.56 11.51
CA PHE A 22 -3.08 -10.29 10.14
C PHE A 22 -2.86 -8.82 9.81
N ASP A 23 -2.19 -8.56 8.70
CA ASP A 23 -1.95 -7.19 8.23
C ASP A 23 -3.23 -6.41 7.87
N THR A 24 -4.36 -7.11 7.74
CA THR A 24 -5.66 -6.54 7.41
C THR A 24 -6.51 -6.25 8.65
N SER A 25 -6.15 -6.76 9.84
CA SER A 25 -7.04 -6.74 11.01
C SER A 25 -7.29 -5.33 11.54
N PHE A 26 -6.26 -4.47 11.55
CA PHE A 26 -6.37 -3.09 12.02
C PHE A 26 -7.37 -2.26 11.19
N HIS A 27 -7.52 -2.60 9.92
CA HIS A 27 -8.36 -1.87 8.97
C HIS A 27 -9.82 -2.31 8.99
N GLN A 28 -10.18 -3.33 9.79
CA GLN A 28 -11.58 -3.82 9.87
C GLN A 28 -12.54 -2.84 10.55
N THR A 29 -12.04 -1.72 11.09
CA THR A 29 -12.85 -0.63 11.63
C THR A 29 -13.32 0.38 10.57
N MET A 30 -12.87 0.25 9.31
CA MET A 30 -13.33 1.12 8.23
C MET A 30 -14.86 1.05 8.07
N PRO A 31 -15.56 2.20 7.92
CA PRO A 31 -16.98 2.22 7.59
C PRO A 31 -17.24 1.75 6.16
N GLU A 32 -18.48 1.33 5.87
CA GLU A 32 -18.90 0.80 4.56
C GLU A 32 -18.49 1.66 3.37
N HIS A 33 -18.69 2.98 3.47
CA HIS A 33 -18.35 3.91 2.40
C HIS A 33 -16.85 4.01 2.11
N ALA A 34 -15.99 3.61 3.05
CA ALA A 34 -14.54 3.61 2.87
C ALA A 34 -14.02 2.30 2.26
N TYR A 35 -14.76 1.18 2.42
CA TYR A 35 -14.31 -0.12 1.93
C TYR A 35 -15.07 -0.70 0.75
N ILE A 36 -16.28 -0.25 0.46
CA ILE A 36 -17.05 -0.73 -0.70
C ILE A 36 -16.54 0.01 -1.95
N TYR A 37 -16.15 -0.75 -2.97
CA TYR A 37 -15.88 -0.17 -4.29
C TYR A 37 -17.19 0.12 -5.03
N ALA A 38 -17.23 1.21 -5.78
CA ALA A 38 -18.35 1.58 -6.64
C ALA A 38 -18.42 0.73 -7.92
N ILE A 39 -18.56 -0.58 -7.75
CA ILE A 39 -18.77 -1.61 -8.79
C ILE A 39 -20.03 -2.41 -8.42
N PRO A 40 -20.57 -3.32 -9.27
CA PRO A 40 -21.75 -4.10 -8.94
C PRO A 40 -21.66 -4.74 -7.54
N TYR A 41 -22.64 -4.43 -6.69
CA TYR A 41 -22.64 -4.80 -5.28
C TYR A 41 -22.57 -6.32 -5.05
N GLU A 42 -23.07 -7.11 -6.02
CA GLU A 42 -22.97 -8.57 -6.04
C GLU A 42 -21.53 -9.09 -5.88
N TYR A 43 -20.51 -8.35 -6.30
CA TYR A 43 -19.11 -8.76 -6.13
C TYR A 43 -18.65 -8.64 -4.67
N TYR A 44 -19.20 -7.69 -3.92
CA TYR A 44 -19.02 -7.65 -2.48
C TYR A 44 -19.74 -8.82 -1.83
N GLU A 45 -21.01 -9.06 -2.14
CA GLU A 45 -21.81 -10.12 -1.50
C GLU A 45 -21.26 -11.52 -1.78
N LYS A 46 -20.87 -11.80 -3.03
CA LYS A 46 -20.46 -13.14 -3.45
C LYS A 46 -18.98 -13.43 -3.17
N TYR A 47 -18.12 -12.44 -3.35
CA TYR A 47 -16.66 -12.63 -3.35
C TYR A 47 -15.93 -11.80 -2.30
N ASN A 48 -16.64 -10.95 -1.54
CA ASN A 48 -16.04 -9.98 -0.62
C ASN A 48 -15.05 -9.06 -1.33
N VAL A 49 -15.35 -8.61 -2.55
CA VAL A 49 -14.55 -7.58 -3.22
C VAL A 49 -14.75 -6.25 -2.47
N ARG A 50 -13.73 -5.86 -1.71
CA ARG A 50 -13.69 -4.66 -0.88
C ARG A 50 -12.26 -4.19 -0.65
N ARG A 51 -12.10 -2.99 -0.11
CA ARG A 51 -10.86 -2.55 0.51
C ARG A 51 -10.61 -3.38 1.77
N TYR A 52 -9.44 -4.01 1.83
CA TYR A 52 -8.95 -4.68 3.04
C TYR A 52 -7.85 -3.85 3.72
N GLY A 53 -6.96 -3.24 2.93
CA GLY A 53 -5.78 -2.55 3.45
C GLY A 53 -4.72 -3.50 4.00
N PHE A 54 -3.47 -3.06 4.03
CA PHE A 54 -2.33 -3.83 4.57
C PHE A 54 -1.41 -2.92 5.39
N HIS A 55 -0.30 -3.48 5.89
CA HIS A 55 0.54 -2.84 6.89
C HIS A 55 -0.22 -2.50 8.19
N GLY A 56 -1.32 -3.20 8.48
CA GLY A 56 -2.15 -2.94 9.66
C GLY A 56 -1.39 -3.08 10.97
N THR A 57 -0.46 -4.04 11.06
CA THR A 57 0.43 -4.17 12.23
C THR A 57 1.28 -2.92 12.43
N SER A 58 1.85 -2.37 11.35
CA SER A 58 2.66 -1.16 11.41
C SER A 58 1.81 0.05 11.75
N HIS A 59 0.70 0.28 11.04
CA HIS A 59 -0.18 1.42 11.27
C HIS A 59 -0.76 1.43 12.68
N ARG A 60 -1.15 0.26 13.19
CA ARG A 60 -1.57 0.11 14.58
C ARG A 60 -0.47 0.53 15.55
N TYR A 61 0.72 -0.05 15.40
CA TYR A 61 1.84 0.24 16.29
C TYR A 61 2.20 1.73 16.30
N VAL A 62 2.38 2.33 15.11
CA VAL A 62 2.82 3.74 15.03
C VAL A 62 1.73 4.72 15.47
N SER A 63 0.45 4.40 15.27
CA SER A 63 -0.65 5.23 15.78
C SER A 63 -0.78 5.12 17.29
N GLU A 64 -0.60 3.94 17.89
CA GLU A 64 -0.56 3.76 19.34
C GLU A 64 0.62 4.54 19.97
N GLU A 65 1.82 4.51 19.37
CA GLU A 65 2.96 5.31 19.84
C GLU A 65 2.71 6.81 19.70
N ALA A 66 2.10 7.26 18.60
CA ALA A 66 1.71 8.66 18.43
C ALA A 66 0.68 9.10 19.48
N ILE A 67 -0.32 8.28 19.79
CA ILE A 67 -1.29 8.54 20.86
C ILE A 67 -0.59 8.69 22.21
N ARG A 68 0.39 7.84 22.52
CA ARG A 68 1.18 7.96 23.76
C ARG A 68 1.95 9.28 23.81
N MET A 69 2.56 9.70 22.71
CA MET A 69 3.25 10.99 22.62
C MET A 69 2.31 12.19 22.77
N LEU A 70 1.03 12.02 22.42
CA LEU A 70 -0.03 13.04 22.51
C LEU A 70 -0.78 13.04 23.85
N GLY A 71 -0.33 12.28 24.86
CA GLY A 71 -0.94 12.27 26.20
C GLY A 71 -1.75 11.01 26.55
N GLY A 72 -1.78 10.01 25.66
CA GLY A 72 -2.22 8.64 25.97
C GLY A 72 -3.71 8.35 25.80
N ALA A 73 -4.56 9.36 25.63
CA ALA A 73 -5.97 9.16 25.32
C ALA A 73 -6.16 9.06 23.80
N ALA A 74 -6.79 7.96 23.33
CA ALA A 74 -7.11 7.80 21.92
C ALA A 74 -8.26 8.73 21.48
N GLU A 75 -9.25 8.94 22.35
CA GLU A 75 -10.42 9.78 22.07
C GLU A 75 -10.02 11.22 21.71
N GLY A 76 -10.56 11.72 20.61
CA GLY A 76 -10.25 13.04 20.05
C GLY A 76 -9.02 13.07 19.14
N THR A 77 -8.26 11.98 19.03
CA THR A 77 -7.06 11.95 18.16
C THR A 77 -7.43 11.79 16.69
N ARG A 78 -6.72 12.53 15.84
CA ARG A 78 -6.78 12.46 14.38
C ARG A 78 -5.36 12.30 13.86
N ILE A 79 -5.06 11.13 13.32
CA ILE A 79 -3.70 10.73 12.96
C ILE A 79 -3.71 10.21 11.53
N ILE A 80 -2.73 10.64 10.75
CA ILE A 80 -2.41 10.06 9.45
C ILE A 80 -1.06 9.38 9.57
N THR A 81 -1.02 8.08 9.32
CA THR A 81 0.22 7.30 9.34
C THR A 81 0.69 7.02 7.93
N CYS A 82 1.97 7.27 7.66
CA CYS A 82 2.60 6.98 6.38
C CYS A 82 3.64 5.86 6.58
N HIS A 83 3.29 4.64 6.17
CA HIS A 83 4.25 3.53 6.13
C HIS A 83 4.98 3.57 4.79
N CYS A 84 6.18 4.16 4.76
CA CYS A 84 6.96 4.36 3.54
C CYS A 84 8.15 3.39 3.46
N GLY A 85 7.91 2.22 2.85
CA GLY A 85 8.94 1.25 2.50
C GLY A 85 8.88 0.89 1.01
N ASN A 86 9.47 -0.24 0.63
CA ASN A 86 9.36 -0.74 -0.74
C ASN A 86 7.90 -1.03 -1.13
N GLY A 87 7.08 -1.46 -0.16
CA GLY A 87 5.63 -1.26 -0.20
C GLY A 87 5.26 -0.04 0.62
N THR A 88 4.41 0.84 0.09
CA THR A 88 3.99 2.05 0.80
C THR A 88 2.48 2.09 0.96
N SER A 89 1.99 2.40 2.16
CA SER A 89 0.58 2.70 2.38
C SER A 89 0.37 3.78 3.42
N ILE A 90 -0.75 4.49 3.30
CA ILE A 90 -1.15 5.58 4.18
C ILE A 90 -2.47 5.17 4.83
N ALA A 91 -2.68 5.49 6.11
CA ALA A 91 -3.94 5.23 6.79
C ALA A 91 -4.43 6.47 7.55
N ALA A 92 -5.74 6.67 7.55
CA ALA A 92 -6.44 7.67 8.34
C ALA A 92 -6.97 7.01 9.62
N ILE A 93 -6.61 7.55 10.78
CA ILE A 93 -6.98 7.01 12.08
C ILE A 93 -7.70 8.08 12.89
N ARG A 94 -8.89 7.74 13.38
CA ARG A 94 -9.68 8.56 14.31
C ARG A 94 -9.96 7.75 15.57
N ASP A 95 -9.73 8.34 16.74
CA ASP A 95 -9.98 7.69 18.03
C ASP A 95 -9.27 6.32 18.18
N GLY A 96 -8.06 6.20 17.63
CA GLY A 96 -7.28 4.95 17.61
C GLY A 96 -7.80 3.87 16.64
N LYS A 97 -8.81 4.16 15.82
CA LYS A 97 -9.39 3.24 14.84
C LYS A 97 -9.08 3.68 13.42
N CYS A 98 -8.72 2.74 12.55
CA CYS A 98 -8.56 3.01 11.13
C CYS A 98 -9.93 3.31 10.49
N ILE A 99 -10.06 4.47 9.84
CA ILE A 99 -11.26 4.87 9.11
C ILE A 99 -11.08 4.81 7.59
N ASP A 100 -9.83 4.82 7.10
CA ASP A 100 -9.50 4.66 5.67
C ASP A 100 -8.02 4.25 5.51
N THR A 101 -7.67 3.61 4.39
CA THR A 101 -6.31 3.15 4.08
C THR A 101 -6.06 3.05 2.57
N SER A 102 -4.85 3.38 2.13
CA SER A 102 -4.59 3.62 0.70
C SER A 102 -4.57 2.35 -0.12
N MET A 103 -4.25 1.22 0.51
CA MET A 103 -4.24 -0.09 -0.14
C MET A 103 -5.64 -0.71 -0.19
N GLY A 104 -5.85 -1.50 -1.22
CA GLY A 104 -7.17 -1.96 -1.65
C GLY A 104 -7.55 -3.36 -1.23
N LEU A 105 -8.16 -4.06 -2.19
CA LEU A 105 -8.33 -5.51 -2.18
C LEU A 105 -6.96 -6.21 -2.08
N THR A 106 -5.95 -5.61 -2.72
CA THR A 106 -4.58 -6.10 -2.74
C THR A 106 -3.61 -4.96 -2.37
N PRO A 107 -2.34 -5.29 -2.06
CA PRO A 107 -1.30 -4.29 -1.82
C PRO A 107 -0.86 -3.49 -3.07
N LEU A 108 -1.56 -3.61 -4.20
CA LEU A 108 -1.24 -2.90 -5.45
C LEU A 108 -1.84 -1.50 -5.51
N GLU A 109 -3.08 -1.32 -5.05
CA GLU A 109 -3.74 -0.02 -5.01
C GLU A 109 -3.04 0.91 -4.01
N GLY A 110 -3.11 2.23 -4.26
CA GLY A 110 -2.58 3.25 -3.38
C GLY A 110 -1.59 4.15 -4.10
N VAL A 111 -0.59 4.60 -3.36
CA VAL A 111 0.55 5.32 -3.94
C VAL A 111 1.43 4.38 -4.76
N PRO A 112 2.17 4.90 -5.76
CA PRO A 112 3.24 4.15 -6.40
C PRO A 112 4.27 3.71 -5.37
N MET A 113 4.90 2.55 -5.59
CA MET A 113 5.84 1.95 -4.64
C MET A 113 7.16 1.61 -5.37
N GLY A 114 8.06 0.82 -4.78
CA GLY A 114 9.33 0.53 -5.44
C GLY A 114 9.17 -0.21 -6.78
N THR A 115 8.30 -1.23 -6.84
CA THR A 115 8.00 -1.97 -8.09
C THR A 115 6.53 -2.00 -8.48
N ARG A 116 5.65 -1.48 -7.61
CA ARG A 116 4.19 -1.51 -7.81
C ARG A 116 3.70 -0.19 -8.37
N SER A 117 2.75 -0.26 -9.29
CA SER A 117 2.17 0.92 -9.96
C SER A 117 1.48 1.88 -9.00
N GLY A 118 0.90 1.39 -7.92
CA GLY A 118 -0.14 2.13 -7.22
C GLY A 118 -1.44 2.13 -8.03
N SER A 119 -2.33 3.03 -7.67
CA SER A 119 -3.59 3.28 -8.38
C SER A 119 -3.33 3.88 -9.75
N ILE A 120 -3.90 3.27 -10.78
CA ILE A 120 -3.90 3.76 -12.16
C ILE A 120 -5.30 3.64 -12.74
N ASP A 121 -5.55 4.29 -13.87
CA ASP A 121 -6.78 4.10 -14.64
C ASP A 121 -6.91 2.61 -15.04
N PRO A 122 -7.99 1.91 -14.64
CA PRO A 122 -8.21 0.51 -15.02
C PRO A 122 -8.21 0.27 -16.54
N ALA A 123 -8.56 1.25 -17.36
CA ALA A 123 -8.54 1.13 -18.82
C ALA A 123 -7.12 0.96 -19.40
N ILE A 124 -6.08 1.38 -18.66
CA ILE A 124 -4.68 1.17 -19.06
C ILE A 124 -4.35 -0.31 -19.15
N ILE A 125 -4.96 -1.15 -18.32
CA ILE A 125 -4.74 -2.61 -18.30
C ILE A 125 -5.07 -3.19 -19.68
N GLU A 126 -6.27 -2.92 -20.17
CA GLU A 126 -6.76 -3.39 -21.47
C GLU A 126 -5.99 -2.74 -22.63
N PHE A 127 -5.75 -1.44 -22.53
CA PHE A 127 -5.03 -0.69 -23.56
C PHE A 127 -3.61 -1.25 -23.78
N VAL A 128 -2.84 -1.44 -22.71
CA VAL A 128 -1.47 -1.96 -22.82
C VAL A 128 -1.48 -3.44 -23.23
N ALA A 129 -2.39 -4.25 -22.67
CA ALA A 129 -2.51 -5.66 -23.04
C ALA A 129 -2.68 -5.84 -24.55
N ASN A 130 -3.59 -5.07 -25.15
CA ASN A 130 -3.89 -5.18 -26.57
C ASN A 130 -2.75 -4.67 -27.47
N ASN A 131 -2.07 -3.60 -27.08
CA ASN A 131 -0.98 -3.04 -27.89
C ASN A 131 0.31 -3.88 -27.81
N GLU A 132 0.60 -4.46 -26.65
CA GLU A 132 1.83 -5.24 -26.41
C GLU A 132 1.62 -6.75 -26.55
N GLY A 133 0.39 -7.19 -26.83
CA GLY A 133 0.03 -8.61 -26.91
C GLY A 133 0.22 -9.36 -25.59
N LEU A 134 0.08 -8.67 -24.46
CA LEU A 134 0.33 -9.23 -23.13
C LEU A 134 -0.92 -9.93 -22.59
N THR A 135 -0.69 -11.07 -21.95
CA THR A 135 -1.71 -11.77 -21.17
C THR A 135 -2.06 -10.99 -19.90
N ARG A 136 -3.21 -11.35 -19.29
CA ARG A 136 -3.63 -10.81 -18.01
C ARG A 136 -2.58 -11.00 -16.92
N GLU A 137 -1.95 -12.18 -16.89
CA GLU A 137 -0.92 -12.54 -15.92
C GLU A 137 0.34 -11.67 -16.11
N GLU A 138 0.73 -11.42 -17.35
CA GLU A 138 1.87 -10.57 -17.68
C GLU A 138 1.62 -9.11 -17.33
N ILE A 139 0.42 -8.58 -17.57
CA ILE A 139 0.07 -7.23 -17.13
C ILE A 139 0.08 -7.15 -15.60
N PHE A 140 -0.43 -8.16 -14.90
CA PHE A 140 -0.39 -8.16 -13.44
C PHE A 140 1.06 -8.19 -12.91
N GLU A 141 1.95 -8.91 -13.59
CA GLU A 141 3.39 -8.89 -13.31
C GLU A 141 4.01 -7.51 -13.60
N VAL A 142 3.64 -6.86 -14.71
CA VAL A 142 4.08 -5.47 -15.01
C VAL A 142 3.69 -4.54 -13.88
N LEU A 143 2.43 -4.57 -13.44
CA LEU A 143 1.91 -3.70 -12.40
C LEU A 143 2.54 -3.95 -11.03
N ASN A 144 2.92 -5.19 -10.71
CA ASN A 144 3.48 -5.55 -9.40
C ASN A 144 5.01 -5.48 -9.31
N LYS A 145 5.71 -5.73 -10.42
CA LYS A 145 7.16 -6.01 -10.43
C LYS A 145 7.96 -5.11 -11.36
N LYS A 146 7.35 -4.49 -12.36
CA LYS A 146 8.04 -3.66 -13.37
C LYS A 146 7.59 -2.20 -13.38
N SER A 147 6.74 -1.81 -12.44
CA SER A 147 6.12 -0.48 -12.36
C SER A 147 6.70 0.32 -11.19
N GLY A 148 5.98 1.36 -10.75
CA GLY A 148 6.40 2.19 -9.62
C GLY A 148 7.67 2.98 -9.90
N VAL A 149 8.44 3.26 -8.85
CA VAL A 149 9.69 4.00 -8.94
C VAL A 149 10.69 3.31 -9.86
N LEU A 150 10.76 1.98 -9.85
CA LEU A 150 11.58 1.20 -10.77
C LEU A 150 11.20 1.47 -12.23
N GLY A 151 9.92 1.34 -12.57
CA GLY A 151 9.44 1.49 -13.94
C GLY A 151 9.68 2.90 -14.49
N VAL A 152 9.43 3.93 -13.67
CA VAL A 152 9.64 5.32 -14.09
C VAL A 152 11.12 5.66 -14.15
N SER A 153 11.89 5.37 -13.10
CA SER A 153 13.31 5.76 -13.04
C SER A 153 14.19 4.99 -14.03
N GLY A 154 13.90 3.70 -14.24
CA GLY A 154 14.81 2.78 -14.94
C GLY A 154 16.11 2.53 -14.18
N VAL A 155 16.15 2.79 -12.87
CA VAL A 155 17.36 2.67 -12.03
C VAL A 155 17.25 1.50 -11.06
N ASN A 156 16.36 1.61 -10.07
CA ASN A 156 16.18 0.62 -9.02
C ASN A 156 14.80 0.80 -8.35
N SER A 157 14.35 -0.20 -7.59
CA SER A 157 13.17 -0.09 -6.72
C SER A 157 13.49 0.47 -5.34
N ASP A 158 14.76 0.47 -4.95
CA ASP A 158 15.24 1.08 -3.71
C ASP A 158 15.49 2.58 -3.91
N PHE A 159 14.80 3.39 -3.10
CA PHE A 159 14.83 4.84 -3.16
C PHE A 159 16.22 5.43 -3.01
N ARG A 160 17.14 4.77 -2.27
CA ARG A 160 18.50 5.29 -2.06
C ARG A 160 19.29 5.37 -3.37
N PHE A 161 19.16 4.38 -4.24
CA PHE A 161 19.81 4.40 -5.55
C PHE A 161 19.16 5.40 -6.49
N VAL A 162 17.85 5.59 -6.37
CA VAL A 162 17.10 6.56 -7.19
C VAL A 162 17.45 7.99 -6.78
N GLU A 163 17.57 8.27 -5.48
CA GLU A 163 18.02 9.56 -4.94
C GLU A 163 19.47 9.87 -5.34
N ALA A 164 20.36 8.88 -5.28
CA ALA A 164 21.73 9.04 -5.76
C ALA A 164 21.77 9.36 -7.26
N ALA A 165 21.00 8.64 -8.08
CA ALA A 165 20.90 8.88 -9.52
C ALA A 165 20.27 10.24 -9.86
N ALA A 166 19.28 10.70 -9.07
CA ALA A 166 18.66 12.01 -9.24
C ALA A 166 19.63 13.15 -8.88
N SER A 167 20.51 12.93 -7.90
CA SER A 167 21.48 13.91 -7.40
C SER A 167 22.76 14.00 -8.23
N ASP A 168 23.05 13.01 -9.08
CA ASP A 168 24.22 12.98 -9.96
C ASP A 168 23.89 13.50 -11.37
N PRO A 169 24.33 14.72 -11.75
CA PRO A 169 24.04 15.30 -13.06
C PRO A 169 24.62 14.50 -14.25
N SER A 170 25.59 13.63 -14.00
CA SER A 170 26.20 12.78 -15.02
C SER A 170 25.46 11.45 -15.23
N HIS A 171 24.53 11.09 -14.33
CA HIS A 171 23.83 9.83 -14.41
C HIS A 171 22.86 9.80 -15.62
N PRO A 172 22.90 8.77 -16.49
CA PRO A 172 22.11 8.75 -17.73
C PRO A 172 20.59 8.77 -17.49
N ASN A 173 20.15 8.26 -16.34
CA ASN A 173 18.73 8.28 -15.92
C ASN A 173 18.37 9.41 -14.94
N GLN A 174 19.22 10.42 -14.74
CA GLN A 174 19.00 11.47 -13.73
C GLN A 174 17.60 12.09 -13.78
N LYS A 175 17.14 12.49 -14.98
CA LYS A 175 15.83 13.13 -15.17
C LYS A 175 14.68 12.19 -14.80
N ARG A 176 14.79 10.91 -15.17
CA ARG A 176 13.78 9.89 -14.87
C ARG A 176 13.78 9.51 -13.39
N ALA A 177 14.95 9.48 -12.76
CA ALA A 177 15.08 9.27 -11.31
C ALA A 177 14.39 10.40 -10.54
N GLN A 178 14.64 11.65 -10.89
CA GLN A 178 13.95 12.80 -10.28
C GLN A 178 12.44 12.76 -10.54
N LEU A 179 12.01 12.40 -11.75
CA LEU A 179 10.59 12.24 -12.07
C LEU A 179 9.92 11.18 -11.20
N ALA A 180 10.56 10.02 -11.02
CA ALA A 180 10.04 8.93 -10.19
C ALA A 180 9.85 9.36 -8.73
N LEU A 181 10.82 10.09 -8.16
CA LEU A 181 10.71 10.66 -6.81
C LEU A 181 9.59 11.70 -6.73
N ASN A 182 9.49 12.60 -7.71
CA ASN A 182 8.44 13.62 -7.73
C ASN A 182 7.04 12.99 -7.79
N ILE A 183 6.84 11.95 -8.61
CA ILE A 183 5.58 11.20 -8.68
C ILE A 183 5.25 10.59 -7.31
N PHE A 184 6.22 9.92 -6.67
CA PHE A 184 6.03 9.32 -5.36
C PHE A 184 5.65 10.35 -4.29
N TYR A 185 6.41 11.45 -4.17
CA TYR A 185 6.14 12.50 -3.19
C TYR A 185 4.79 13.17 -3.44
N TYR A 186 4.44 13.41 -4.71
CA TYR A 186 3.18 14.02 -5.09
C TYR A 186 1.97 13.15 -4.72
N ASP A 187 2.02 11.85 -4.99
CA ASP A 187 0.92 10.95 -4.63
C ASP A 187 0.83 10.72 -3.12
N VAL A 188 1.95 10.64 -2.39
CA VAL A 188 1.92 10.61 -0.93
C VAL A 188 1.24 11.87 -0.38
N ALA A 189 1.61 13.06 -0.87
CA ALA A 189 1.00 14.32 -0.45
C ALA A 189 -0.50 14.37 -0.75
N LYS A 190 -0.93 13.90 -1.93
CA LYS A 190 -2.35 13.80 -2.30
C LYS A 190 -3.14 12.91 -1.35
N TYR A 191 -2.63 11.73 -1.02
CA TYR A 191 -3.31 10.81 -0.10
C TYR A 191 -3.37 11.37 1.34
N VAL A 192 -2.29 12.02 1.80
CA VAL A 192 -2.31 12.73 3.09
C VAL A 192 -3.39 13.82 3.09
N ALA A 193 -3.47 14.62 2.02
CA ALA A 193 -4.48 15.66 1.89
C ALA A 193 -5.92 15.09 1.83
N SER A 194 -6.15 13.98 1.12
CA SER A 194 -7.47 13.34 1.08
C SER A 194 -7.87 12.79 2.44
N TYR A 195 -6.92 12.24 3.20
CA TYR A 195 -7.19 11.72 4.54
C TYR A 195 -7.37 12.82 5.58
N TYR A 196 -6.66 13.94 5.44
CA TYR A 196 -6.94 15.12 6.23
C TYR A 196 -8.38 15.61 6.05
N ALA A 197 -8.92 15.57 4.83
CA ALA A 197 -10.28 16.04 4.54
C ALA A 197 -11.40 15.19 5.18
N ILE A 198 -11.14 13.91 5.47
CA ILE A 198 -12.14 13.00 6.08
C ILE A 198 -11.97 12.82 7.60
N LEU A 199 -10.89 13.37 8.18
CA LEU A 199 -10.54 13.26 9.61
C LEU A 199 -11.10 14.39 10.46
#